data_AF-A0A3D9CQ61-F1
#
_entry.id   AF-A0A3D9CQ61-F1
#
_cell.length_a   1.000
_cell.length_b   1.000
_cell.length_c   1.000
_cell.angle_alpha   90.00
_cell.angle_beta   90.00
_cell.angle_gamma   90.00
#
_symmetry.space_group_name_H-M   'P 1'
#
loop_
_entity.id
_entity.type
_entity.pdbx_description
1 polymer ?
#
loop_
_entity_poly.entity_id
_entity_poly.type
_entity_poly.pdbx_seq_one_letter_code
_entity_poly.pdbx_strand_id
1 'polypeptide(L)'
;MKLRILILLLLTPLFYIDAQNKINNYLNIPGPIHLNQKEYHLAWSSHPNENYFKQEYVSSNENVNKYNSMVLIDFIKGDFNLRDIVDQKIAESGK
;
A
#
# COMPACT_ATOMS: atom_id res chain seq x y z
N MET A 1 6.51 4.23 -53.02
CA MET A 1 6.05 3.11 -52.16
C MET A 1 6.83 3.03 -50.84
N LYS A 2 7.05 4.16 -50.11
CA LYS A 2 7.89 4.16 -48.89
C LYS A 2 7.41 5.07 -47.75
N LEU A 3 6.24 5.72 -47.86
CA LEU A 3 5.72 6.59 -46.79
C LEU A 3 4.49 6.02 -46.07
N ARG A 4 3.78 5.06 -46.67
CA ARG A 4 2.58 4.43 -46.08
C ARG A 4 2.90 3.39 -44.99
N ILE A 5 4.13 2.88 -44.96
CA ILE A 5 4.56 1.85 -44.00
C ILE A 5 4.96 2.48 -42.65
N LEU A 6 5.35 3.77 -42.62
CA LEU A 6 5.80 4.42 -41.39
C LEU A 6 4.64 4.79 -40.43
N ILE A 7 3.42 4.95 -40.97
CA ILE A 7 2.23 5.31 -40.16
C ILE A 7 1.65 4.10 -39.43
N LEU A 8 1.99 2.87 -39.85
CA LEU A 8 1.42 1.66 -39.25
C LEU A 8 2.07 1.26 -37.91
N LEU A 9 3.20 1.86 -37.55
CA LEU A 9 3.93 1.55 -36.32
C LEU A 9 3.52 2.44 -35.13
N LEU A 10 2.65 3.43 -35.35
CA LEU A 10 2.23 4.39 -34.32
C LEU A 10 0.92 4.01 -33.59
N LEU A 11 0.31 2.89 -33.97
CA LEU A 11 -1.01 2.48 -33.45
C LEU A 11 -0.96 1.26 -32.53
N THR A 12 0.19 0.95 -31.91
CA THR A 12 0.19 0.04 -30.77
C THR A 12 -0.41 0.78 -29.58
N PRO A 13 -1.65 0.49 -29.15
CA PRO A 13 -2.08 0.95 -27.84
C PRO A 13 -1.06 0.43 -26.83
N LEU A 14 -0.45 1.35 -26.08
CA LEU A 14 0.19 1.04 -24.82
C LEU A 14 -0.92 0.51 -23.93
N PHE A 15 -1.24 -0.78 -24.05
CA PHE A 15 -1.93 -1.51 -23.01
C PHE A 15 -0.98 -1.47 -21.82
N TYR A 16 -1.15 -0.46 -20.97
CA TYR A 16 -0.71 -0.53 -19.60
C TYR A 16 -1.46 -1.72 -19.02
N ILE A 17 -0.84 -2.89 -19.09
CA ILE A 17 -1.16 -3.98 -18.19
C ILE A 17 -0.77 -3.39 -16.84
N ASP A 18 -1.75 -2.80 -16.14
CA ASP A 18 -1.71 -2.77 -14.69
C ASP A 18 -1.63 -4.24 -14.32
N ALA A 19 -0.39 -4.74 -14.18
CA ALA A 19 -0.14 -5.94 -13.44
C ALA A 19 -0.67 -5.58 -12.07
N GLN A 20 -1.95 -5.92 -11.82
CA GLN A 20 -2.62 -5.67 -10.57
C GLN A 20 -1.77 -6.41 -9.55
N ASN A 21 -0.83 -5.71 -8.93
CA ASN A 21 -0.01 -6.22 -7.88
C ASN A 21 -1.01 -6.60 -6.80
N LYS A 22 -1.32 -7.89 -6.73
CA LYS A 22 -2.28 -8.42 -5.77
C LYS A 22 -1.78 -7.99 -4.40
N ILE A 23 -2.56 -7.16 -3.72
CA ILE A 23 -2.20 -6.68 -2.39
C ILE A 23 -2.31 -7.88 -1.44
N ASN A 24 -1.23 -8.20 -0.76
CA ASN A 24 -1.16 -9.37 0.11
C ASN A 24 -1.57 -8.97 1.53
N ASN A 25 -2.63 -9.61 2.05
CA ASN A 25 -3.01 -9.46 3.44
C ASN A 25 -2.16 -10.40 4.33
N TYR A 26 -0.90 -10.02 4.55
CA TYR A 26 0.05 -10.80 5.36
C TYR A 26 -0.45 -11.07 6.78
N LEU A 27 -1.20 -10.15 7.36
CA LEU A 27 -1.72 -10.25 8.72
C LEU A 27 -3.09 -10.92 8.82
N ASN A 28 -3.66 -11.35 7.68
CA ASN A 28 -5.00 -11.97 7.60
C ASN A 28 -6.12 -11.19 8.30
N ILE A 29 -5.99 -9.85 8.34
CA ILE A 29 -6.97 -9.00 9.00
C ILE A 29 -8.24 -8.96 8.14
N PRO A 30 -9.42 -9.35 8.66
CA PRO A 30 -10.67 -9.27 7.90
C PRO A 30 -10.99 -7.81 7.59
N GLY A 31 -11.30 -7.51 6.33
CA GLY A 31 -11.60 -6.16 5.86
C GLY A 31 -13.07 -5.97 5.45
N PRO A 32 -13.56 -4.72 5.39
CA PRO A 32 -12.84 -3.48 5.72
C PRO A 32 -12.72 -3.24 7.23
N ILE A 33 -11.72 -2.46 7.64
CA ILE A 33 -11.60 -1.97 9.01
C ILE A 33 -12.63 -0.86 9.21
N HIS A 34 -13.45 -0.97 10.25
CA HIS A 34 -14.45 0.04 10.61
C HIS A 34 -13.94 0.88 11.77
N LEU A 35 -13.74 2.18 11.53
CA LEU A 35 -13.28 3.12 12.55
C LEU A 35 -13.98 4.47 12.37
N ASN A 36 -14.60 4.99 13.43
CA ASN A 36 -15.33 6.26 13.43
C ASN A 36 -16.33 6.40 12.26
N GLN A 37 -17.16 5.38 12.04
CA GLN A 37 -18.16 5.34 10.95
C GLN A 37 -17.56 5.41 9.52
N LYS A 38 -16.25 5.21 9.38
CA LYS A 38 -15.56 5.08 8.08
C LYS A 38 -15.08 3.65 7.87
N GLU A 39 -15.06 3.25 6.61
CA GLU A 39 -14.55 1.97 6.14
C GLU A 39 -13.18 2.17 5.48
N TYR A 40 -12.21 1.34 5.86
CA TYR A 40 -10.86 1.35 5.31
C TYR A 40 -10.53 0.00 4.68
N HIS A 41 -10.19 0.02 3.40
CA HIS A 41 -9.85 -1.16 2.61
C HIS A 41 -8.34 -1.26 2.45
N LEU A 42 -7.82 -2.49 2.47
CA LEU A 42 -6.40 -2.75 2.28
C LEU A 42 -5.98 -2.24 0.89
N ALA A 43 -5.09 -1.25 0.87
CA ALA A 43 -4.64 -0.59 -0.35
C ALA A 43 -3.15 -0.79 -0.63
N TRP A 44 -2.35 -1.12 0.40
CA TRP A 44 -0.95 -1.49 0.22
C TRP A 44 -0.47 -2.38 1.37
N SER A 45 0.54 -3.19 1.09
CA SER A 45 1.14 -4.10 2.06
C SER A 45 2.61 -4.33 1.76
N SER A 46 3.44 -4.50 2.79
CA SER A 46 4.84 -4.91 2.64
C SER A 46 5.27 -5.86 3.75
N HIS A 47 6.17 -6.77 3.39
CA HIS A 47 6.85 -7.70 4.29
C HIS A 47 8.35 -7.66 3.96
N PRO A 48 9.07 -6.60 4.40
CA PRO A 48 10.45 -6.37 3.97
C PRO A 48 11.44 -7.36 4.58
N ASN A 49 11.10 -7.95 5.72
CA ASN A 49 11.85 -9.03 6.35
C ASN A 49 10.91 -9.90 7.19
N GLU A 50 11.38 -11.08 7.60
CA GLU A 50 10.64 -12.11 8.35
C GLU A 50 9.92 -11.63 9.62
N ASN A 51 10.37 -10.53 10.23
CA ASN A 51 9.86 -10.02 11.50
C ASN A 51 9.06 -8.73 11.38
N TYR A 52 8.90 -8.18 10.17
CA TYR A 52 8.21 -6.91 9.98
C TYR A 52 7.16 -6.98 8.88
N PHE A 53 5.98 -6.46 9.19
CA PHE A 53 4.85 -6.40 8.29
C PHE A 53 4.22 -5.01 8.39
N LYS A 54 3.87 -4.45 7.24
CA LYS A 54 3.18 -3.16 7.13
C LYS A 54 1.96 -3.32 6.25
N GLN A 55 0.81 -2.81 6.68
CA GLN A 55 -0.41 -2.75 5.88
C GLN A 55 -1.07 -1.38 6.00
N GLU A 56 -1.39 -0.78 4.85
CA GLU A 56 -2.05 0.51 4.73
C GLU A 56 -3.47 0.32 4.21
N TYR A 57 -4.41 0.95 4.91
CA TYR A 57 -5.81 0.92 4.58
C TYR A 57 -6.33 2.34 4.36
N VAL A 58 -6.99 2.57 3.24
CA VAL A 58 -7.58 3.88 2.87
C VAL A 58 -9.06 3.71 2.54
N SER A 59 -9.79 4.81 2.45
CA SER A 59 -11.19 4.77 2.03
C SER A 59 -11.30 4.17 0.62
N SER A 60 -12.41 3.51 0.29
CA SER A 60 -12.62 2.79 -0.98
C SER A 60 -12.40 3.61 -2.26
N ASN A 61 -12.51 4.95 -2.17
CA ASN A 61 -12.34 5.88 -3.30
C ASN A 61 -10.96 6.59 -3.30
N GLU A 62 -10.05 6.19 -2.41
CA GLU A 62 -8.74 6.81 -2.22
C GLU A 62 -7.61 5.84 -2.58
N ASN A 63 -6.38 6.34 -2.67
CA ASN A 63 -5.19 5.50 -2.82
C ASN A 63 -4.07 5.98 -1.90
N VAL A 64 -3.06 5.15 -1.71
CA VAL A 64 -1.94 5.43 -0.79
C VAL A 64 -1.11 6.67 -1.16
N ASN A 65 -1.18 7.17 -2.39
CA ASN A 65 -0.51 8.41 -2.78
C ASN A 65 -1.37 9.65 -2.54
N LYS A 66 -2.70 9.49 -2.39
CA LYS A 66 -3.66 10.58 -2.17
C LYS A 66 -4.88 10.10 -1.39
N TYR A 67 -4.91 10.44 -0.11
CA TYR A 67 -5.98 10.09 0.83
C TYR A 67 -6.21 11.22 1.84
N ASN A 68 -7.40 11.32 2.40
CA ASN A 68 -7.71 12.23 3.51
C ASN A 68 -7.50 11.57 4.88
N SER A 69 -7.67 10.25 4.96
CA SER A 69 -7.46 9.46 6.18
C SER A 69 -6.97 8.06 5.84
N MET A 70 -6.10 7.51 6.67
CA MET A 70 -5.54 6.17 6.53
C MET A 70 -5.50 5.47 7.89
N VAL A 71 -5.66 4.14 7.88
CA VAL A 71 -5.26 3.27 8.96
C VAL A 71 -3.97 2.56 8.55
N LEU A 72 -2.90 2.76 9.33
CA LEU A 72 -1.62 2.08 9.18
C LEU A 72 -1.50 1.02 10.28
N ILE A 73 -1.18 -0.22 9.89
CA ILE A 73 -0.85 -1.29 10.83
C ILE A 73 0.61 -1.71 10.59
N ASP A 74 1.45 -1.45 11.58
CA ASP A 74 2.81 -1.95 11.70
C ASP A 74 2.82 -3.12 12.69
N PHE A 75 3.27 -4.30 12.25
CA PHE A 75 3.47 -5.45 13.12
C PHE A 75 4.94 -5.86 13.10
N ILE A 76 5.57 -5.84 14.28
CA ILE A 76 6.97 -6.21 14.47
C ILE A 76 7.03 -7.38 15.46
N LYS A 77 7.70 -8.45 15.08
CA LYS A 77 7.96 -9.63 15.90
C LYS A 77 9.37 -9.57 16.46
N GLY A 78 9.53 -9.79 17.76
CA GLY A 78 10.83 -9.82 18.42
C GLY A 78 10.70 -9.72 19.93
N ASP A 79 11.85 -9.74 20.60
CA ASP A 79 11.96 -9.42 22.02
C ASP A 79 12.27 -7.93 22.15
N PHE A 80 11.32 -7.18 22.72
CA PHE A 80 11.40 -5.73 22.79
C PHE A 80 11.07 -5.25 24.19
N ASN A 81 11.81 -4.24 24.66
CA ASN A 81 11.32 -3.40 25.73
C ASN A 81 10.25 -2.46 25.15
N LEU A 82 9.06 -2.44 25.77
CA LEU A 82 7.95 -1.58 25.32
C LEU A 82 8.36 -0.10 25.22
N ARG A 83 9.23 0.37 26.13
CA ARG A 83 9.71 1.75 26.13
C ARG A 83 10.48 2.08 24.86
N ASP A 84 11.38 1.19 24.43
CA ASP A 84 12.21 1.42 23.24
C ASP A 84 11.33 1.53 21.98
N ILE A 85 10.27 0.73 21.89
CA ILE A 85 9.30 0.78 20.78
C ILE A 85 8.52 2.10 20.76
N VAL A 86 8.06 2.56 21.93
CA VAL A 86 7.34 3.83 22.06
C VAL A 86 8.26 5.00 21.71
N ASP A 87 9.48 5.01 22.23
CA ASP A 87 10.46 6.07 21.99
C ASP A 87 10.81 6.16 20.50
N GLN A 88 10.97 5.01 19.83
CA GLN A 88 11.15 4.97 18.37
C GLN A 88 9.95 5.57 17.63
N LYS A 89 8.72 5.23 18.01
CA LYS A 89 7.51 5.75 17.33
C LYS A 89 7.33 7.26 17.54
N ILE A 90 7.68 7.76 18.72
CA ILE A 90 7.69 9.19 19.01
C ILE A 90 8.76 9.89 18.15
N ALA A 91 9.96 9.32 18.03
CA ALA A 91 11.03 9.87 17.21
C ALA A 91 10.69 9.92 15.71
N GLU A 92 9.90 8.97 15.20
CA GLU A 92 9.34 9.01 13.83
C GLU A 92 8.38 10.20 13.63
N SER A 93 7.59 10.55 14.65
CA SER A 93 6.53 11.57 14.57
C SER A 93 7.04 13.00 14.78
N GLY A 94 8.25 13.15 15.34
CA GLY A 94 8.90 14.44 15.59
C GLY A 94 9.74 14.97 14.42
N LYS A 95 9.72 14.29 13.27
CA LYS A 95 10.32 14.75 12.01
C LYS A 95 9.27 15.41 11.13
#